data_AF-A0A6A3JKX4-F1
#
_entry.id   AF-A0A6A3JKX4-F1
#
_cell.length_a   1.000
_cell.length_b   1.000
_cell.length_c   1.000
_cell.angle_alpha   90.00
_cell.angle_beta   90.00
_cell.angle_gamma   90.00
#
_symmetry.space_group_name_H-M   'P 1'
#
loop_
_entity.id
_entity.type
_entity.pdbx_description
1 polymer ?
#
loop_
_entity_poly.entity_id
_entity_poly.type
_entity_poly.pdbx_seq_one_letter_code
_entity_poly.pdbx_strand_id
1 'polypeptide(L)'
;MKSLLSLGLVLLAGVRASDDDASVINVLGTSEFLPLDPTVQHVPTAPYDKSLRPPPAKVPTAFEIHIGSSVFRDGHRCGKTLFTALKRAVYPERLRFGILEQLVEGDPTCVDEYCKLALDEWPDYPQCRFKDRIQVNPRPAAEASGCTTARHQQQKMIGDEEFCLQVDGHSIFTNGWDEIMLDEWKGIDNEMAVLTVYPHDLHDFIKENGDNNAPDWIPHLCTTIKGGNGLTRIVGASIKRNAKIPQMTALWGGGLSFSKCHAERNVPVDSHTPWLWDGEEFLRSADYWTHGYDLYSPSRIGNVFYHNYSKKPASFWESPYDPAKKALETEMTHNRVRLRVGLGFKGQVDGYELDKYKFGTARSFQQYMQFANMSFHGWMNETNSCGQLHWVPYANATEVEEIVGGGWKMRPVEALALAPAEGYAPTPKQHVPSQWADYNESPQLAKRIVREMVEEEVEDGVRQRALSAHERNGAGIGDVTQLRKSITQSSSSNIPAWGLLGVVLVALFVTLSNDSKSRTIRQSCVLRAHHLSHE
;
A
#
# COMPACT_ATOMS: atom_id res chain seq x y z
N MET A 1 -18.63 33.33 62.47
CA MET A 1 -19.59 32.80 61.49
C MET A 1 -19.67 33.73 60.30
N LYS A 2 -19.06 33.36 59.17
CA LYS A 2 -19.54 33.54 57.78
C LYS A 2 -18.39 33.18 56.84
N SER A 3 -18.61 32.10 56.11
CA SER A 3 -17.77 31.54 55.05
C SER A 3 -17.76 32.49 53.84
N LEU A 4 -16.59 32.70 53.23
CA LEU A 4 -16.44 33.30 51.90
C LEU A 4 -15.65 32.30 51.05
N LEU A 5 -16.39 31.51 50.27
CA LEU A 5 -15.87 30.71 49.17
C LEU A 5 -15.45 31.66 48.03
N SER A 6 -14.19 31.60 47.62
CA SER A 6 -13.72 32.20 46.37
C SER A 6 -14.06 31.27 45.21
N LEU A 7 -15.01 31.67 44.35
CA LEU A 7 -15.19 31.09 43.02
C LEU A 7 -14.07 31.63 42.12
N GLY A 8 -13.09 30.79 41.78
CA GLY A 8 -12.13 31.05 40.72
C GLY A 8 -12.78 30.74 39.37
N LEU A 9 -13.20 31.77 38.64
CA LEU A 9 -13.67 31.67 37.27
C LEU A 9 -12.44 31.54 36.35
N VAL A 10 -12.14 30.33 35.89
CA VAL A 10 -11.11 30.12 34.85
C VAL A 10 -11.71 30.56 33.52
N LEU A 11 -11.28 31.73 33.02
CA LEU A 11 -11.51 32.13 31.65
C LEU A 11 -10.72 31.18 30.72
N LEU A 12 -11.42 30.24 30.10
CA LEU A 12 -10.97 29.56 28.89
C LEU A 12 -10.94 30.59 27.76
N ALA A 13 -9.81 31.26 27.59
CA ALA A 13 -9.51 31.97 26.36
C ALA A 13 -9.34 30.91 25.26
N GLY A 14 -10.38 30.74 24.45
CA GLY A 14 -10.31 29.95 23.23
C GLY A 14 -9.25 30.54 22.31
N VAL A 15 -8.11 29.86 22.23
CA VAL A 15 -7.18 30.05 21.12
C VAL A 15 -7.93 29.54 19.89
N ARG A 16 -8.43 30.45 19.05
CA ARG A 16 -8.73 30.11 17.67
C ARG A 16 -7.40 29.70 17.05
N ALA A 17 -7.19 28.41 16.87
CA ALA A 17 -6.18 27.91 15.94
C ALA A 17 -6.41 28.63 14.61
N SER A 18 -5.36 29.22 14.03
CA SER A 18 -5.45 29.67 12.64
C SER A 18 -5.72 28.45 11.75
N ASP A 19 -6.47 28.62 10.67
CA ASP A 19 -6.73 27.56 9.66
C ASP A 19 -5.43 26.92 9.13
N ASP A 20 -4.28 27.55 9.30
CA ASP A 20 -2.96 27.07 8.86
C ASP A 20 -2.43 25.81 9.57
N ASP A 21 -3.01 25.43 10.71
CA ASP A 21 -2.53 24.30 11.55
C ASP A 21 -3.33 23.01 11.38
N ALA A 22 -4.40 23.04 10.56
CA ALA A 22 -5.25 21.88 10.32
C ALA A 22 -4.52 20.79 9.52
N SER A 23 -4.78 19.53 9.86
CA SER A 23 -4.29 18.41 9.07
C SER A 23 -5.01 18.39 7.72
N VAL A 24 -4.25 18.26 6.63
CA VAL A 24 -4.78 18.26 5.27
C VAL A 24 -4.07 17.19 4.45
N ILE A 25 -4.78 16.59 3.51
CA ILE A 25 -4.22 15.63 2.56
C ILE A 25 -4.42 16.12 1.13
N ASN A 26 -3.34 16.08 0.34
CA ASN A 26 -3.38 16.23 -1.10
C ASN A 26 -3.47 14.85 -1.75
N VAL A 27 -4.54 14.64 -2.50
CA VAL A 27 -4.83 13.35 -3.15
C VAL A 27 -3.91 13.15 -4.35
N LEU A 28 -3.22 12.01 -4.39
CA LEU A 28 -2.29 11.65 -5.46
C LEU A 28 -2.98 11.72 -6.83
N GLY A 29 -2.34 12.42 -7.77
CA GLY A 29 -2.84 12.53 -9.14
C GLY A 29 -3.95 13.57 -9.33
N THR A 30 -4.30 14.35 -8.30
CA THR A 30 -5.30 15.41 -8.38
C THR A 30 -4.78 16.72 -7.79
N SER A 31 -5.56 17.80 -7.95
CA SER A 31 -5.33 19.08 -7.26
C SER A 31 -6.20 19.23 -6.01
N GLU A 32 -6.84 18.14 -5.57
CA GLU A 32 -7.76 18.13 -4.45
C GLU A 32 -7.02 18.13 -3.12
N PHE A 33 -7.56 18.89 -2.17
CA PHE A 33 -7.12 18.94 -0.78
C PHE A 33 -8.31 18.63 0.12
N LEU A 34 -8.18 17.62 0.97
CA LEU A 34 -9.22 17.22 1.91
C LEU A 34 -8.78 17.54 3.33
N PRO A 35 -9.65 18.15 4.16
CA PRO A 35 -9.36 18.33 5.58
C PRO A 35 -9.37 16.98 6.27
N LEU A 36 -8.44 16.82 7.21
CA LEU A 36 -8.36 15.68 8.12
C LEU A 36 -8.50 16.18 9.55
N ASP A 37 -9.16 15.38 10.37
CA ASP A 37 -9.27 15.56 11.81
C ASP A 37 -9.04 14.21 12.51
N PRO A 38 -7.77 13.84 12.74
CA PRO A 38 -7.47 12.57 13.40
C PRO A 38 -7.97 12.52 14.86
N THR A 39 -8.36 13.64 15.47
CA THR A 39 -8.86 13.65 16.85
C THR A 39 -10.24 12.98 16.99
N VAL A 40 -10.99 12.89 15.89
CA VAL A 40 -12.31 12.23 15.85
C VAL A 40 -12.28 10.84 15.23
N GLN A 41 -11.11 10.36 14.79
CA GLN A 41 -10.99 9.11 14.02
C GLN A 41 -11.40 7.86 14.81
N HIS A 42 -11.49 7.93 16.13
CA HIS A 42 -11.95 6.83 17.00
C HIS A 42 -13.43 6.92 17.39
N VAL A 43 -14.14 7.94 16.92
CA VAL A 43 -15.57 8.10 17.18
C VAL A 43 -16.35 7.54 15.99
N PRO A 44 -17.14 6.47 16.17
CA PRO A 44 -17.99 5.94 15.11
C PRO A 44 -18.97 6.99 14.58
N THR A 45 -19.24 6.95 13.29
CA THR A 45 -20.17 7.87 12.63
C THR A 45 -21.63 7.52 12.92
N ALA A 46 -21.93 6.23 13.16
CA ALA A 46 -23.27 5.77 13.49
C ALA A 46 -23.73 6.32 14.85
N PRO A 47 -24.90 7.01 14.95
CA PRO A 47 -25.35 7.65 16.19
C PRO A 47 -25.44 6.72 17.39
N TYR A 48 -25.81 5.44 17.17
CA TYR A 48 -25.96 4.45 18.23
C TYR A 48 -24.62 3.96 18.81
N ASP A 49 -23.52 4.13 18.07
CA ASP A 49 -22.18 3.66 18.43
C ASP A 49 -21.23 4.77 18.86
N LYS A 50 -21.68 6.01 18.95
CA LYS A 50 -20.85 7.18 19.29
C LYS A 50 -20.08 7.05 20.61
N SER A 51 -20.56 6.21 21.53
CA SER A 51 -19.92 5.93 22.83
C SER A 51 -18.85 4.84 22.77
N LEU A 52 -18.82 4.02 21.71
CA LEU A 52 -17.84 2.95 21.56
C LEU A 52 -16.47 3.49 21.15
N ARG A 53 -15.43 2.80 21.57
CA ARG A 53 -14.03 3.08 21.23
C ARG A 53 -13.30 1.78 20.90
N PRO A 54 -12.20 1.85 20.12
CA PRO A 54 -11.30 0.72 20.00
C PRO A 54 -10.75 0.28 21.37
N PRO A 55 -10.22 -0.95 21.47
CA PRO A 55 -9.57 -1.42 22.68
C PRO A 55 -8.35 -0.55 23.01
N PRO A 56 -8.18 -0.06 24.26
CA PRO A 56 -7.09 0.84 24.60
C PRO A 56 -5.74 0.14 24.48
N ALA A 57 -4.70 0.90 24.13
CA ALA A 57 -3.36 0.37 23.96
C ALA A 57 -2.75 -0.12 25.28
N LYS A 58 -2.14 -1.30 25.27
CA LYS A 58 -1.47 -1.92 26.42
C LYS A 58 -0.01 -2.12 26.07
N VAL A 59 0.91 -1.69 26.94
CA VAL A 59 2.34 -1.93 26.76
C VAL A 59 2.90 -2.52 28.05
N PRO A 60 3.43 -3.75 28.04
CA PRO A 60 4.05 -4.31 29.23
C PRO A 60 5.33 -3.55 29.59
N THR A 61 5.78 -3.65 30.83
CA THR A 61 6.99 -2.96 31.31
C THR A 61 8.28 -3.50 30.69
N ALA A 62 8.28 -4.76 30.27
CA ALA A 62 9.39 -5.42 29.62
C ALA A 62 8.86 -6.19 28.41
N PHE A 63 9.53 -6.03 27.27
CA PHE A 63 9.17 -6.66 26.01
C PHE A 63 10.33 -6.63 25.02
N GLU A 64 10.18 -7.41 23.97
CA GLU A 64 11.04 -7.38 22.79
C GLU A 64 10.26 -6.92 21.55
N ILE A 65 11.00 -6.41 20.56
CA ILE A 65 10.49 -6.01 19.25
C ILE A 65 11.13 -6.92 18.20
N HIS A 66 10.31 -7.71 17.52
CA HIS A 66 10.70 -8.44 16.33
C HIS A 66 10.76 -7.49 15.13
N ILE A 67 11.86 -7.50 14.38
CA ILE A 67 12.06 -6.73 13.15
C ILE A 67 12.32 -7.73 12.02
N GLY A 68 11.31 -7.90 11.19
CA GLY A 68 11.34 -8.80 10.05
C GLY A 68 11.74 -8.07 8.77
N SER A 69 12.68 -8.65 8.01
CA SER A 69 13.00 -8.18 6.67
C SER A 69 13.25 -9.32 5.69
N SER A 70 12.78 -9.14 4.46
CA SER A 70 12.98 -10.07 3.36
C SER A 70 13.85 -9.42 2.30
N VAL A 71 15.00 -10.04 2.00
CA VAL A 71 16.07 -9.42 1.23
C VAL A 71 16.45 -10.30 0.06
N PHE A 72 16.40 -9.73 -1.15
CA PHE A 72 16.80 -10.40 -2.37
C PHE A 72 18.13 -9.83 -2.88
N ARG A 73 19.22 -10.58 -2.65
CA ARG A 73 20.57 -10.29 -3.16
C ARG A 73 21.06 -8.85 -2.91
N ASP A 74 20.83 -8.32 -1.70
CA ASP A 74 21.08 -6.92 -1.34
C ASP A 74 21.76 -6.76 0.03
N GLY A 75 22.77 -7.61 0.30
CA GLY A 75 23.42 -7.70 1.60
C GLY A 75 24.04 -6.39 2.10
N HIS A 76 24.62 -5.56 1.22
CA HIS A 76 25.23 -4.28 1.64
C HIS A 76 24.21 -3.32 2.26
N ARG A 77 23.06 -3.10 1.59
CA ARG A 77 22.04 -2.19 2.11
C ARG A 77 21.28 -2.81 3.28
N CYS A 78 21.17 -4.13 3.31
CA CYS A 78 20.64 -4.86 4.46
C CYS A 78 21.53 -4.75 5.69
N GLY A 79 22.84 -4.93 5.55
CA GLY A 79 23.81 -4.71 6.62
C GLY A 79 23.73 -3.28 7.16
N LYS A 80 23.54 -2.29 6.29
CA LYS A 80 23.30 -0.90 6.70
C LYS A 80 21.97 -0.69 7.43
N THR A 81 20.92 -1.39 7.01
CA THR A 81 19.61 -1.39 7.68
C THR A 81 19.75 -1.89 9.12
N LEU A 82 20.32 -3.10 9.29
CA LEU A 82 20.63 -3.67 10.60
C LEU A 82 21.49 -2.73 11.45
N PHE A 83 22.55 -2.18 10.85
CA PHE A 83 23.48 -1.30 11.53
C PHE A 83 22.79 -0.04 12.06
N THR A 84 22.01 0.65 11.24
CA THR A 84 21.34 1.88 11.67
C THR A 84 20.21 1.60 12.64
N ALA A 85 19.47 0.50 12.50
CA ALA A 85 18.46 0.09 13.47
C ALA A 85 19.07 -0.13 14.87
N LEU A 86 20.16 -0.89 14.95
CA LEU A 86 20.83 -1.21 16.23
C LEU A 86 21.61 -0.02 16.80
N LYS A 87 22.35 0.72 15.97
CA LYS A 87 23.16 1.85 16.44
C LYS A 87 22.30 3.00 16.98
N ARG A 88 21.13 3.21 16.37
CA ARG A 88 20.31 4.41 16.60
C ARG A 88 19.10 4.17 17.49
N ALA A 89 18.89 2.93 17.95
CA ALA A 89 17.88 2.62 18.97
C ALA A 89 18.31 3.12 20.36
N VAL A 90 17.33 3.48 21.20
CA VAL A 90 17.53 3.75 22.63
C VAL A 90 17.78 2.44 23.38
N TYR A 91 17.05 1.38 23.03
CA TYR A 91 17.12 0.07 23.67
C TYR A 91 17.43 -1.04 22.66
N PRO A 92 18.64 -1.06 22.06
CA PRO A 92 19.01 -2.06 21.04
C PRO A 92 18.91 -3.50 21.54
N GLU A 93 19.02 -3.74 22.84
CA GLU A 93 18.87 -5.05 23.47
C GLU A 93 17.44 -5.60 23.43
N ARG A 94 16.42 -4.78 23.17
CA ARG A 94 15.03 -5.25 22.98
C ARG A 94 14.76 -5.74 21.57
N LEU A 95 15.68 -5.50 20.64
CA LEU A 95 15.46 -5.82 19.23
C LEU A 95 15.81 -7.28 18.94
N ARG A 96 14.99 -7.93 18.13
CA ARG A 96 15.24 -9.24 17.51
C ARG A 96 15.01 -9.13 16.03
N PHE A 97 15.95 -9.56 15.21
CA PHE A 97 15.84 -9.48 13.76
C PHE A 97 15.59 -10.86 13.16
N GLY A 98 14.57 -10.97 12.32
CA GLY A 98 14.30 -12.13 11.48
C GLY A 98 14.54 -11.78 10.01
N ILE A 99 15.68 -12.19 9.47
CA ILE A 99 16.11 -11.84 8.11
C ILE A 99 15.98 -13.04 7.18
N LEU A 100 15.03 -12.97 6.24
CA LEU A 100 14.99 -13.91 5.13
C LEU A 100 15.91 -13.39 4.02
N GLU A 101 16.94 -14.15 3.67
CA GLU A 101 17.93 -13.74 2.66
C GLU A 101 17.94 -14.67 1.47
N GLN A 102 17.70 -14.13 0.28
CA GLN A 102 17.65 -14.89 -0.98
C GLN A 102 18.90 -14.58 -1.79
N LEU A 103 19.82 -15.54 -1.89
CA LEU A 103 21.21 -15.33 -2.30
C LEU A 103 21.64 -16.25 -3.45
N VAL A 104 22.64 -15.81 -4.21
CA VAL A 104 23.50 -16.71 -5.00
C VAL A 104 24.89 -16.79 -4.37
N GLU A 105 25.68 -17.80 -4.77
CA GLU A 105 27.05 -17.94 -4.29
C GLU A 105 27.87 -16.67 -4.56
N GLY A 106 28.55 -16.18 -3.52
CA GLY A 106 29.38 -14.98 -3.58
C GLY A 106 28.63 -13.66 -3.35
N ASP A 107 27.30 -13.66 -3.23
CA ASP A 107 26.58 -12.45 -2.79
C ASP A 107 27.01 -12.06 -1.36
N PRO A 108 27.16 -10.75 -1.07
CA PRO A 108 27.36 -10.28 0.29
C PRO A 108 26.12 -10.60 1.14
N THR A 109 26.32 -11.02 2.39
CA THR A 109 25.23 -11.29 3.33
C THR A 109 24.95 -10.08 4.22
N CYS A 110 23.71 -9.93 4.66
CA CYS A 110 23.24 -8.92 5.60
C CYS A 110 24.12 -8.88 6.86
N VAL A 111 24.39 -10.05 7.45
CA VAL A 111 25.11 -10.15 8.72
C VAL A 111 26.59 -9.86 8.54
N ASP A 112 27.22 -10.31 7.46
CA ASP A 112 28.63 -10.02 7.24
C ASP A 112 28.86 -8.52 6.99
N GLU A 113 27.98 -7.88 6.22
CA GLU A 113 28.02 -6.44 5.96
C GLU A 113 27.69 -5.62 7.21
N TYR A 114 26.72 -6.05 8.02
CA TYR A 114 26.47 -5.48 9.34
C TYR A 114 27.71 -5.56 10.24
N CYS A 115 28.34 -6.74 10.32
CA CYS A 115 29.47 -6.96 11.21
C CYS A 115 30.70 -6.11 10.84
N LYS A 116 30.94 -5.85 9.55
CA LYS A 116 31.97 -4.90 9.10
C LYS A 116 31.72 -3.50 9.69
N LEU A 117 30.50 -2.99 9.56
CA LEU A 117 30.11 -1.68 10.10
C LEU A 117 30.16 -1.65 11.63
N ALA A 118 29.75 -2.74 12.29
CA ALA A 118 29.72 -2.84 13.75
C ALA A 118 31.13 -2.85 14.37
N LEU A 119 32.10 -3.53 13.74
CA LEU A 119 33.48 -3.57 14.20
C LEU A 119 34.19 -2.21 14.06
N ASP A 120 33.89 -1.47 12.98
CA ASP A 120 34.41 -0.12 12.78
C ASP A 120 33.81 0.88 13.79
N GLU A 121 32.51 0.76 14.10
CA GLU A 121 31.81 1.66 15.03
C GLU A 121 32.14 1.41 16.49
N TRP A 122 32.27 0.14 16.88
CA TRP A 122 32.48 -0.29 18.27
C TRP A 122 33.79 -1.06 18.42
N PRO A 123 34.96 -0.42 18.27
CA PRO A 123 36.25 -1.09 18.25
C PRO A 123 36.61 -1.79 19.58
N ASP A 124 35.99 -1.38 20.69
CA ASP A 124 36.16 -2.00 22.01
C ASP A 124 35.46 -3.38 22.11
N TYR A 125 34.64 -3.75 21.13
CA TYR A 125 33.97 -5.04 21.05
C TYR A 125 34.67 -5.92 20.01
N PRO A 126 35.50 -6.89 20.42
CA PRO A 126 36.29 -7.69 19.48
C PRO A 126 35.43 -8.65 18.64
N GLN A 127 34.19 -8.90 19.06
CA GLN A 127 33.18 -9.60 18.29
C GLN A 127 32.13 -8.63 17.74
N CYS A 128 31.49 -9.04 16.64
CA CYS A 128 30.34 -8.35 16.05
C CYS A 128 29.23 -8.17 17.10
N ARG A 129 29.10 -6.93 17.61
CA ARG A 129 28.14 -6.56 18.66
C ARG A 129 26.71 -6.86 18.19
N PHE A 130 25.86 -7.34 19.08
CA PHE A 130 24.44 -7.68 18.81
C PHE A 130 24.20 -8.74 17.72
N LYS A 131 25.22 -9.47 17.25
CA LYS A 131 25.04 -10.55 16.29
C LYS A 131 24.08 -11.64 16.78
N ASP A 132 24.04 -11.87 18.10
CA ASP A 132 23.13 -12.79 18.79
C ASP A 132 21.65 -12.38 18.67
N ARG A 133 21.37 -11.13 18.29
CA ARG A 133 20.02 -10.59 18.10
C ARG A 133 19.51 -10.76 16.67
N ILE A 134 20.33 -11.31 15.75
CA ILE A 134 20.03 -11.41 14.33
C ILE A 134 19.91 -12.88 13.92
N GLN A 135 18.69 -13.33 13.68
CA GLN A 135 18.40 -14.61 13.06
C GLN A 135 18.32 -14.44 11.55
N VAL A 136 19.00 -15.32 10.80
CA VAL A 136 18.96 -15.34 9.33
C VAL A 136 18.41 -16.68 8.85
N ASN A 137 17.55 -16.62 7.83
CA ASN A 137 17.04 -17.76 7.08
C ASN A 137 17.50 -17.63 5.61
N PRO A 138 18.72 -18.11 5.30
CA PRO A 138 19.25 -18.03 3.95
C PRO A 138 18.53 -19.02 3.02
N ARG A 139 18.28 -18.60 1.79
CA ARG A 139 17.60 -19.35 0.74
C ARG A 139 18.29 -19.14 -0.61
N PRO A 140 18.27 -20.13 -1.51
CA PRO A 140 18.69 -19.91 -2.88
C PRO A 140 17.80 -18.84 -3.56
N ALA A 141 18.42 -17.86 -4.21
CA ALA A 141 17.69 -16.85 -4.99
C ALA A 141 16.82 -17.46 -6.09
N ALA A 142 17.19 -18.64 -6.61
CA ALA A 142 16.43 -19.38 -7.60
C ALA A 142 15.09 -19.95 -7.07
N GLU A 143 14.93 -20.05 -5.74
CA GLU A 143 13.67 -20.47 -5.10
C GLU A 143 12.75 -19.28 -4.80
N ALA A 144 13.19 -18.04 -5.07
CA ALA A 144 12.39 -16.86 -4.82
C ALA A 144 11.16 -16.84 -5.74
N SER A 145 10.03 -16.47 -5.18
CA SER A 145 8.76 -16.37 -5.90
C SER A 145 7.95 -15.12 -5.54
N GLY A 146 8.56 -14.10 -4.95
CA GLY A 146 7.94 -12.78 -4.73
C GLY A 146 7.82 -12.37 -3.27
N CYS A 147 7.23 -11.20 -3.03
CA CYS A 147 7.17 -10.58 -1.70
C CYS A 147 6.26 -11.35 -0.73
N THR A 148 5.12 -11.86 -1.18
CA THR A 148 4.17 -12.58 -0.33
C THR A 148 4.77 -13.86 0.25
N THR A 149 5.39 -14.68 -0.59
CA THR A 149 6.03 -15.93 -0.15
C THR A 149 7.24 -15.65 0.74
N ALA A 150 8.00 -14.61 0.44
CA ALA A 150 9.11 -14.16 1.29
C ALA A 150 8.61 -13.71 2.68
N ARG A 151 7.62 -12.81 2.74
CA ARG A 151 7.03 -12.35 4.01
C ARG A 151 6.41 -13.50 4.81
N HIS A 152 5.75 -14.45 4.15
CA HIS A 152 5.25 -15.66 4.81
C HIS A 152 6.37 -16.47 5.48
N GLN A 153 7.51 -16.68 4.80
CA GLN A 153 8.64 -17.39 5.42
C GLN A 153 9.29 -16.57 6.54
N GLN A 154 9.32 -15.25 6.39
CA GLN A 154 9.84 -14.34 7.40
C GLN A 154 9.00 -14.35 8.68
N GLN A 155 7.66 -14.37 8.57
CA GLN A 155 6.75 -14.45 9.72
C GLN A 155 7.00 -15.68 10.61
N LYS A 156 7.58 -16.77 10.07
CA LYS A 156 7.92 -17.97 10.85
C LYS A 156 9.06 -17.76 11.85
N MET A 157 9.78 -16.64 11.75
CA MET A 157 10.82 -16.25 12.71
C MET A 157 10.28 -15.38 13.85
N ILE A 158 8.99 -15.02 13.82
CA ILE A 158 8.33 -14.34 14.93
C ILE A 158 8.10 -15.35 16.05
N GLY A 159 8.58 -15.03 17.25
CA GLY A 159 8.40 -15.79 18.47
C GLY A 159 7.30 -15.22 19.36
N ASP A 160 7.66 -14.98 20.62
CA ASP A 160 6.80 -14.41 21.66
C ASP A 160 7.04 -12.91 21.90
N GLU A 161 7.73 -12.23 20.97
CA GLU A 161 7.92 -10.77 21.02
C GLU A 161 6.58 -10.03 21.08
N GLU A 162 6.59 -8.86 21.72
CA GLU A 162 5.37 -8.08 21.96
C GLU A 162 4.98 -7.27 20.72
N PHE A 163 5.98 -6.65 20.08
CA PHE A 163 5.81 -5.81 18.91
C PHE A 163 6.56 -6.37 17.71
N CYS A 164 5.97 -6.20 16.53
CA CYS A 164 6.50 -6.65 15.26
C CYS A 164 6.61 -5.44 14.32
N LEU A 165 7.79 -5.29 13.71
CA LEU A 165 8.08 -4.36 12.63
C LEU A 165 8.44 -5.16 11.37
N GLN A 166 7.63 -5.02 10.33
CA GLN A 166 7.98 -5.41 8.97
C GLN A 166 8.62 -4.20 8.28
N VAL A 167 9.81 -4.40 7.69
CA VAL A 167 10.57 -3.33 7.02
C VAL A 167 11.35 -3.85 5.81
N ASP A 168 11.51 -3.01 4.79
CA ASP A 168 12.34 -3.32 3.63
C ASP A 168 13.83 -3.36 3.99
N GLY A 169 14.57 -4.28 3.38
CA GLY A 169 15.99 -4.54 3.68
C GLY A 169 16.98 -3.45 3.25
N HIS A 170 16.50 -2.27 2.90
CA HIS A 170 17.31 -1.11 2.55
C HIS A 170 16.72 0.16 3.18
N SER A 171 16.30 0.03 4.44
CA SER A 171 15.75 1.11 5.24
C SER A 171 16.83 1.70 6.15
N ILE A 172 16.83 3.02 6.35
CA ILE A 172 17.80 3.73 7.16
C ILE A 172 17.06 4.37 8.33
N PHE A 173 17.36 3.90 9.54
CA PHE A 173 16.73 4.35 10.78
C PHE A 173 17.34 5.65 11.30
N THR A 174 16.58 6.45 12.03
CA THR A 174 17.04 7.69 12.69
C THR A 174 17.30 7.47 14.18
N ASN A 175 17.96 8.43 14.83
CA ASN A 175 18.24 8.39 16.27
C ASN A 175 16.94 8.35 17.10
N GLY A 176 16.85 7.42 18.05
CA GLY A 176 15.73 7.23 18.95
C GLY A 176 14.48 6.59 18.33
N TRP A 177 14.62 5.97 17.15
CA TRP A 177 13.47 5.52 16.35
C TRP A 177 12.55 4.55 17.07
N ASP A 178 13.08 3.68 17.93
CA ASP A 178 12.35 2.61 18.62
C ASP A 178 11.37 3.17 19.64
N GLU A 179 11.82 4.09 20.51
CA GLU A 179 10.94 4.75 21.48
C GLU A 179 9.97 5.70 20.79
N ILE A 180 10.40 6.44 19.75
CA ILE A 180 9.50 7.32 19.00
C ILE A 180 8.38 6.51 18.32
N MET A 181 8.71 5.37 17.70
CA MET A 181 7.72 4.49 17.07
C MET A 181 6.74 3.88 18.09
N LEU A 182 7.23 3.52 19.27
CA LEU A 182 6.39 3.03 20.36
C LEU A 182 5.47 4.12 20.90
N ASP A 183 5.97 5.33 21.12
CA ASP A 183 5.17 6.45 21.60
C ASP A 183 4.13 6.88 20.56
N GLU A 184 4.48 6.81 19.29
CA GLU A 184 3.55 7.02 18.18
C GLU A 184 2.42 5.99 18.21
N TRP A 185 2.75 4.70 18.38
CA TRP A 185 1.75 3.62 18.47
C TRP A 185 0.88 3.76 19.73
N LYS A 186 1.47 4.07 20.89
CA LYS A 186 0.73 4.36 22.13
C LYS A 186 -0.22 5.54 21.96
N GLY A 187 0.21 6.59 21.25
CA GLY A 187 -0.58 7.78 20.97
C GLY A 187 -1.81 7.52 20.09
N ILE A 188 -1.84 6.39 19.38
CA ILE A 188 -3.07 5.93 18.70
C ILE A 188 -4.13 5.55 19.73
N ASP A 189 -3.74 4.93 20.86
CA ASP A 189 -4.65 4.33 21.85
C ASP A 189 -5.61 3.28 21.26
N ASN A 190 -5.05 2.35 20.48
CA ASN A 190 -5.77 1.19 19.96
C ASN A 190 -4.85 -0.05 19.97
N GLU A 191 -5.18 -1.05 20.78
CA GLU A 191 -4.42 -2.32 20.90
C GLU A 191 -4.33 -3.09 19.56
N MET A 192 -5.32 -2.90 18.70
CA MET A 192 -5.42 -3.53 17.39
C MET A 192 -4.83 -2.65 16.27
N ALA A 193 -4.03 -1.63 16.60
CA ALA A 193 -3.44 -0.72 15.63
C ALA A 193 -2.24 -1.30 14.89
N VAL A 194 -2.18 -1.01 13.59
CA VAL A 194 -1.03 -1.25 12.71
C VAL A 194 -0.61 0.09 12.10
N LEU A 195 0.56 0.59 12.50
CA LEU A 195 1.21 1.71 11.82
C LEU A 195 1.76 1.21 10.48
N THR A 196 1.38 1.83 9.36
CA THR A 196 1.79 1.38 8.03
C THR A 196 1.82 2.50 7.00
N VAL A 197 2.84 2.48 6.12
CA VAL A 197 2.99 3.41 5.00
C VAL A 197 4.10 2.94 4.03
N TYR A 198 4.23 3.60 2.88
CA TYR A 198 5.50 3.62 2.15
C TYR A 198 6.42 4.71 2.73
N PRO A 199 7.59 4.37 3.30
CA PRO A 199 8.53 5.36 3.80
C PRO A 199 9.01 6.30 2.68
N HIS A 200 9.38 7.53 3.04
CA HIS A 200 10.04 8.44 2.12
C HIS A 200 11.42 7.92 1.68
N ASP A 201 11.90 8.42 0.54
CA ASP A 201 13.32 8.32 0.21
C ASP A 201 14.18 9.13 1.19
N LEU A 202 15.48 8.85 1.23
CA LEU A 202 16.41 9.42 2.21
C LEU A 202 16.49 10.96 2.15
N HIS A 203 16.59 11.52 0.94
CA HIS A 203 16.81 12.95 0.70
C HIS A 203 17.81 13.57 1.71
N ASP A 204 17.47 14.72 2.30
CA ASP A 204 18.15 15.35 3.43
C ASP A 204 17.39 15.13 4.75
N PHE A 205 16.53 14.11 4.81
CA PHE A 205 15.67 13.82 5.96
C PHE A 205 16.38 13.06 7.08
N ILE A 206 17.61 12.63 6.85
CA ILE A 206 18.49 12.10 7.89
C ILE A 206 19.75 12.96 7.91
N LYS A 207 20.00 13.62 9.04
CA LYS A 207 21.22 14.41 9.23
C LYS A 207 22.43 13.48 9.31
N GLU A 208 23.62 14.03 9.10
CA GLU A 208 24.88 13.28 9.15
C GLU A 208 25.07 12.53 10.48
N ASN A 209 24.66 13.13 11.60
CA ASN A 209 24.69 12.51 12.93
C ASN A 209 23.60 11.45 13.17
N GLY A 210 22.70 11.21 12.20
CA GLY A 210 21.58 10.29 12.30
C GLY A 210 20.28 10.87 12.86
N ASP A 211 20.27 12.15 13.24
CA ASP A 211 19.05 12.79 13.72
C ASP A 211 18.01 12.90 12.60
N ASN A 212 16.75 12.78 13.00
CA ASN A 212 15.63 12.90 12.09
C ASN A 212 15.44 14.36 11.64
N ASN A 213 15.22 14.56 10.35
CA ASN A 213 14.87 15.83 9.71
C ASN A 213 13.60 15.65 8.88
N ALA A 214 12.56 15.11 9.51
CA ALA A 214 11.31 14.76 8.82
C ALA A 214 10.63 15.97 8.17
N PRO A 215 10.19 15.83 6.91
CA PRO A 215 9.46 16.88 6.20
C PRO A 215 8.08 17.12 6.84
N ASP A 216 7.50 18.30 6.64
CA ASP A 216 6.11 18.59 7.05
C ASP A 216 5.05 17.95 6.16
N TRP A 217 5.48 17.20 5.14
CA TRP A 217 4.64 16.50 4.18
C TRP A 217 5.00 15.03 4.20
N ILE A 218 4.06 14.19 4.61
CA ILE A 218 4.26 12.78 4.94
C ILE A 218 3.37 11.92 4.04
N PRO A 219 3.79 10.70 3.64
CA PRO A 219 2.97 9.80 2.86
C PRO A 219 1.72 9.32 3.63
N HIS A 220 0.66 9.08 2.86
CA HIS A 220 -0.58 8.45 3.30
C HIS A 220 -1.15 7.62 2.15
N LEU A 221 -1.43 6.33 2.40
CA LEU A 221 -2.00 5.45 1.38
C LEU A 221 -3.52 5.60 1.39
N CYS A 222 -4.12 5.97 0.28
CA CYS A 222 -5.58 6.06 0.18
C CYS A 222 -6.13 5.92 -1.25
N THR A 223 -5.27 5.71 -2.24
CA THR A 223 -5.61 5.69 -3.66
C THR A 223 -5.22 4.37 -4.32
N THR A 224 -6.12 3.82 -5.12
CA THR A 224 -5.92 2.58 -5.86
C THR A 224 -6.19 2.74 -7.35
N ILE A 225 -5.69 1.80 -8.15
CA ILE A 225 -6.01 1.63 -9.58
C ILE A 225 -6.13 0.13 -9.91
N LYS A 226 -6.67 -0.17 -11.10
CA LYS A 226 -6.56 -1.49 -11.73
C LYS A 226 -5.12 -1.67 -12.24
N GLY A 227 -4.42 -2.63 -11.67
CA GLY A 227 -3.07 -3.06 -12.05
C GLY A 227 -3.04 -3.78 -13.40
N GLY A 228 -1.83 -4.07 -13.89
CA GLY A 228 -1.64 -4.65 -15.22
C GLY A 228 -2.18 -6.09 -15.36
N ASN A 229 -2.35 -6.78 -14.24
CA ASN A 229 -2.97 -8.10 -14.15
C ASN A 229 -4.49 -8.04 -13.88
N GLY A 230 -5.09 -6.84 -13.88
CA GLY A 230 -6.50 -6.61 -13.57
C GLY A 230 -6.84 -6.63 -12.08
N LEU A 231 -5.86 -6.82 -11.18
CA LEU A 231 -6.04 -6.78 -9.73
C LEU A 231 -5.79 -5.38 -9.18
N THR A 232 -6.20 -5.13 -7.95
CA THR A 232 -6.02 -3.83 -7.29
C THR A 232 -4.54 -3.52 -7.07
N ARG A 233 -4.13 -2.31 -7.43
CA ARG A 233 -2.80 -1.77 -7.17
C ARG A 233 -2.91 -0.49 -6.36
N ILE A 234 -2.08 -0.36 -5.32
CA ILE A 234 -1.83 0.91 -4.64
C ILE A 234 -0.77 1.66 -5.49
N VAL A 235 -1.12 2.84 -6.00
CA VAL A 235 -0.29 3.54 -7.01
C VAL A 235 0.95 4.18 -6.40
N GLY A 236 0.83 4.57 -5.14
CA GLY A 236 1.76 5.43 -4.41
C GLY A 236 1.05 6.07 -3.22
N ALA A 237 1.73 6.98 -2.54
CA ALA A 237 1.19 7.71 -1.42
C ALA A 237 0.62 9.07 -1.84
N SER A 238 -0.56 9.39 -1.33
CA SER A 238 -1.01 10.78 -1.20
C SER A 238 -0.19 11.47 -0.11
N ILE A 239 -0.22 12.80 -0.06
CA ILE A 239 0.64 13.58 0.82
C ILE A 239 -0.19 14.29 1.88
N LYS A 240 0.00 13.93 3.15
CA LYS A 240 -0.61 14.64 4.29
C LYS A 240 0.34 15.66 4.88
N ARG A 241 -0.18 16.75 5.40
CA ARG A 241 0.56 17.83 6.07
C ARG A 241 -0.05 18.11 7.44
N ASN A 242 0.76 18.63 8.35
CA ASN A 242 0.34 19.06 9.70
C ASN A 242 -0.33 17.98 10.55
N ALA A 243 -0.16 16.69 10.20
CA ALA A 243 -0.65 15.57 10.99
C ALA A 243 0.19 15.43 12.26
N LYS A 244 -0.37 15.84 13.41
CA LYS A 244 0.29 15.82 14.72
C LYS A 244 0.16 14.46 15.44
N ILE A 245 -0.79 13.63 15.02
CA ILE A 245 -1.00 12.27 15.51
C ILE A 245 -1.17 11.33 14.30
N PRO A 246 -1.01 10.01 14.47
CA PRO A 246 -1.24 9.05 13.39
C PRO A 246 -2.63 9.18 12.79
N GLN A 247 -2.72 9.04 11.47
CA GLN A 247 -3.95 9.20 10.71
C GLN A 247 -4.42 7.83 10.20
N MET A 248 -5.64 7.45 10.56
CA MET A 248 -6.29 6.23 10.08
C MET A 248 -6.30 6.17 8.56
N THR A 249 -5.95 5.01 8.01
CA THR A 249 -5.93 4.70 6.57
C THR A 249 -6.68 3.39 6.32
N ALA A 250 -7.16 3.19 5.09
CA ALA A 250 -7.71 1.91 4.66
C ALA A 250 -6.69 0.98 4.01
N LEU A 251 -5.49 1.47 3.69
CA LEU A 251 -4.53 0.76 2.86
C LEU A 251 -3.21 0.52 3.61
N TRP A 252 -2.72 -0.70 3.49
CA TRP A 252 -1.45 -1.18 4.02
C TRP A 252 -0.33 -1.00 3.00
N GLY A 253 0.88 -0.67 3.47
CA GLY A 253 2.09 -0.61 2.66
C GLY A 253 3.19 -1.47 3.26
N GLY A 254 3.90 -2.21 2.41
CA GLY A 254 4.90 -3.17 2.89
C GLY A 254 6.23 -2.61 3.36
N GLY A 255 6.49 -1.31 3.14
CA GLY A 255 7.76 -0.68 3.51
C GLY A 255 7.85 -0.34 5.01
N LEU A 256 6.71 -0.12 5.67
CA LEU A 256 6.58 0.01 7.11
C LEU A 256 5.29 -0.67 7.54
N SER A 257 5.38 -1.61 8.48
CA SER A 257 4.22 -2.15 9.19
C SER A 257 4.61 -2.50 10.63
N PHE A 258 4.23 -1.64 11.58
CA PHE A 258 4.53 -1.77 13.01
C PHE A 258 3.26 -1.98 13.83
N SER A 259 3.22 -3.03 14.64
CA SER A 259 2.04 -3.40 15.44
C SER A 259 2.43 -4.34 16.58
N LYS A 260 1.46 -4.75 17.40
CA LYS A 260 1.62 -5.93 18.25
C LYS A 260 1.87 -7.17 17.39
N CYS A 261 2.75 -8.07 17.82
CA CYS A 261 3.02 -9.31 17.08
C CYS A 261 1.81 -10.25 16.99
N HIS A 262 0.77 -10.08 17.80
CA HIS A 262 -0.48 -10.82 17.59
C HIS A 262 -1.11 -10.50 16.22
N ALA A 263 -0.88 -9.32 15.64
CA ALA A 263 -1.32 -8.98 14.29
C ALA A 263 -0.73 -9.91 13.22
N GLU A 264 0.60 -10.06 13.23
CA GLU A 264 1.31 -10.91 12.27
C GLU A 264 1.03 -12.41 12.52
N ARG A 265 0.82 -12.84 13.78
CA ARG A 265 0.50 -14.23 14.13
C ARG A 265 -0.94 -14.62 13.76
N ASN A 266 -1.90 -13.74 14.00
CA ASN A 266 -3.33 -14.01 13.76
C ASN A 266 -3.72 -13.82 12.29
N VAL A 267 -2.98 -12.98 11.57
CA VAL A 267 -3.22 -12.70 10.15
C VAL A 267 -1.98 -13.12 9.36
N PRO A 268 -1.81 -14.40 9.00
CA PRO A 268 -0.65 -14.86 8.26
C PRO A 268 -0.69 -14.39 6.79
N VAL A 269 0.47 -14.11 6.20
CA VAL A 269 0.57 -13.83 4.75
C VAL A 269 0.33 -15.13 3.97
N ASP A 270 -0.49 -15.05 2.92
CA ASP A 270 -0.87 -16.21 2.10
C ASP A 270 0.32 -16.78 1.31
N SER A 271 0.78 -17.97 1.72
CA SER A 271 1.90 -18.66 1.09
C SER A 271 1.63 -19.14 -0.34
N HIS A 272 0.36 -19.20 -0.76
CA HIS A 272 -0.07 -19.74 -2.05
C HIS A 272 -0.33 -18.64 -3.08
N THR A 273 0.44 -17.54 -2.98
CA THR A 273 0.39 -16.40 -3.89
C THR A 273 1.74 -16.06 -4.55
N PRO A 274 2.49 -17.05 -5.10
CA PRO A 274 3.74 -16.77 -5.79
C PRO A 274 3.51 -15.84 -7.00
N TRP A 275 4.45 -14.95 -7.23
CA TRP A 275 4.48 -13.95 -8.31
C TRP A 275 3.38 -12.88 -8.20
N LEU A 276 2.70 -12.78 -7.05
CA LEU A 276 1.77 -11.69 -6.77
C LEU A 276 2.54 -10.38 -6.51
N TRP A 277 2.15 -9.33 -7.24
CA TRP A 277 2.61 -7.97 -6.99
C TRP A 277 1.41 -7.05 -6.85
N ASP A 278 0.72 -6.75 -7.97
CA ASP A 278 -0.56 -6.06 -7.92
C ASP A 278 -1.58 -7.01 -7.26
N GLY A 279 -2.14 -6.59 -6.12
CA GLY A 279 -3.14 -7.30 -5.35
C GLY A 279 -2.70 -7.65 -3.93
N GLU A 280 -1.40 -7.83 -3.68
CA GLU A 280 -0.90 -8.32 -2.38
C GLU A 280 -1.19 -7.36 -1.22
N GLU A 281 -0.91 -6.07 -1.41
CA GLU A 281 -1.06 -5.08 -0.35
C GLU A 281 -2.53 -4.76 -0.08
N PHE A 282 -3.38 -4.76 -1.13
CA PHE A 282 -4.82 -4.62 -0.97
C PHE A 282 -5.41 -5.80 -0.21
N LEU A 283 -5.01 -7.03 -0.56
CA LEU A 283 -5.41 -8.22 0.21
C LEU A 283 -4.94 -8.12 1.66
N ARG A 284 -3.69 -7.72 1.90
CA ARG A 284 -3.16 -7.54 3.26
C ARG A 284 -3.95 -6.52 4.06
N SER A 285 -4.37 -5.44 3.43
CA SER A 285 -5.23 -4.40 4.02
C SER A 285 -6.58 -4.97 4.45
N ALA A 286 -7.25 -5.70 3.55
CA ALA A 286 -8.53 -6.35 3.82
C ALA A 286 -8.40 -7.44 4.89
N ASP A 287 -7.31 -8.22 4.85
CA ASP A 287 -7.02 -9.27 5.82
C ASP A 287 -6.91 -8.69 7.23
N TYR A 288 -6.09 -7.65 7.42
CA TYR A 288 -6.00 -6.98 8.72
C TYR A 288 -7.35 -6.44 9.18
N TRP A 289 -8.03 -5.69 8.32
CA TRP A 289 -9.24 -4.98 8.71
C TRP A 289 -10.40 -5.92 9.08
N THR A 290 -10.55 -7.03 8.36
CA THR A 290 -11.59 -8.04 8.62
C THR A 290 -11.32 -8.87 9.87
N HIS A 291 -10.05 -9.00 10.30
CA HIS A 291 -9.65 -9.59 11.58
C HIS A 291 -9.70 -8.60 12.75
N GLY A 292 -10.17 -7.37 12.51
CA GLY A 292 -10.41 -6.37 13.56
C GLY A 292 -9.23 -5.42 13.84
N TYR A 293 -8.17 -5.48 13.03
CA TYR A 293 -7.07 -4.54 13.08
C TYR A 293 -7.43 -3.23 12.36
N ASP A 294 -6.82 -2.14 12.78
CA ASP A 294 -7.01 -0.81 12.19
C ASP A 294 -5.67 -0.24 11.73
N LEU A 295 -5.63 0.30 10.51
CA LEU A 295 -4.41 0.78 9.89
C LEU A 295 -4.26 2.29 10.09
N TYR A 296 -3.03 2.74 10.36
CA TYR A 296 -2.71 4.14 10.59
C TYR A 296 -1.40 4.50 9.89
N SER A 297 -1.38 5.63 9.19
CA SER A 297 -0.15 6.23 8.69
C SER A 297 0.51 7.08 9.80
N PRO A 298 1.85 7.04 9.97
CA PRO A 298 2.55 7.78 11.03
C PRO A 298 2.34 9.30 10.94
N SER A 299 2.33 10.01 12.06
CA SER A 299 2.46 11.48 12.10
C SER A 299 3.83 11.91 11.59
N ARG A 300 4.09 13.22 11.51
CA ARG A 300 5.43 13.73 11.18
C ARG A 300 6.53 13.16 12.07
N ILE A 301 6.27 13.02 13.38
CA ILE A 301 7.26 12.55 14.35
C ILE A 301 7.52 11.05 14.16
N GLY A 302 6.48 10.27 13.84
CA GLY A 302 6.57 8.83 13.59
C GLY A 302 7.30 8.42 12.29
N ASN A 303 7.78 9.38 11.49
CA ASN A 303 8.62 9.09 10.32
C ASN A 303 10.08 8.87 10.76
N VAL A 304 10.34 7.72 11.34
CA VAL A 304 11.61 7.44 12.04
C VAL A 304 12.62 6.63 11.22
N PHE A 305 12.24 6.21 10.02
CA PHE A 305 13.15 5.61 9.05
C PHE A 305 12.69 5.90 7.62
N TYR A 306 13.64 5.76 6.69
CA TYR A 306 13.49 6.11 5.29
C TYR A 306 13.98 4.98 4.40
N HIS A 307 13.38 4.83 3.23
CA HIS A 307 13.67 3.77 2.30
C HIS A 307 14.70 4.23 1.26
N ASN A 308 15.79 3.50 1.06
CA ASN A 308 16.77 3.84 0.03
C ASN A 308 16.29 3.39 -1.37
N TYR A 309 15.73 4.33 -2.14
CA TYR A 309 15.26 4.08 -3.51
C TYR A 309 16.36 4.06 -4.57
N SER A 310 17.64 4.05 -4.18
CA SER A 310 18.74 3.87 -5.13
C SER A 310 18.58 2.58 -5.94
N LYS A 311 19.19 2.55 -7.13
CA LYS A 311 19.19 1.37 -7.99
C LYS A 311 19.60 0.13 -7.19
N LYS A 312 18.75 -0.89 -7.25
CA LYS A 312 19.00 -2.19 -6.60
C LYS A 312 20.11 -2.96 -7.31
N PRO A 313 20.91 -3.75 -6.56
CA PRO A 313 22.03 -4.52 -7.14
C PRO A 313 21.56 -5.65 -8.06
N ALA A 314 20.42 -6.29 -7.75
CA ALA A 314 19.83 -7.34 -8.55
C ALA A 314 18.30 -7.21 -8.59
N SER A 315 17.71 -7.62 -9.71
CA SER A 315 16.25 -7.69 -9.83
C SER A 315 15.77 -9.13 -9.66
N PHE A 316 14.86 -9.33 -8.72
CA PHE A 316 14.09 -10.56 -8.58
C PHE A 316 13.43 -11.01 -9.90
N TRP A 317 12.95 -10.06 -10.70
CA TRP A 317 12.28 -10.34 -11.98
C TRP A 317 13.21 -10.88 -13.07
N GLU A 318 14.53 -10.78 -12.87
CA GLU A 318 15.56 -11.26 -13.81
C GLU A 318 16.15 -12.62 -13.38
N SER A 319 15.68 -13.19 -12.26
CA SER A 319 16.11 -14.51 -11.82
C SER A 319 15.70 -15.60 -12.81
N PRO A 320 16.54 -16.64 -13.02
CA PRO A 320 16.18 -17.75 -13.90
C PRO A 320 15.04 -18.56 -13.28
N TYR A 321 13.99 -18.82 -14.07
CA TYR A 321 12.86 -19.66 -13.71
C TYR A 321 12.35 -20.41 -14.94
N ASP A 322 11.65 -21.53 -14.73
CA ASP A 322 10.92 -22.21 -15.81
C ASP A 322 9.72 -21.34 -16.26
N PRO A 323 9.71 -20.83 -17.51
CA PRO A 323 8.65 -19.94 -17.98
C PRO A 323 7.25 -20.54 -17.92
N ALA A 324 7.11 -21.83 -18.20
CA ALA A 324 5.81 -22.50 -18.19
C ALA A 324 5.28 -22.62 -16.76
N LYS A 325 6.15 -23.00 -15.82
CA LYS A 325 5.82 -23.08 -14.39
C LYS A 325 5.42 -21.72 -13.84
N LYS A 326 6.20 -20.67 -14.08
CA LYS A 326 5.85 -19.32 -13.59
C LYS A 326 4.53 -18.84 -14.17
N ALA A 327 4.29 -19.04 -15.46
CA ALA A 327 3.03 -18.62 -16.09
C ALA A 327 1.83 -19.27 -15.40
N LEU A 328 1.89 -20.58 -15.15
CA LEU A 328 0.85 -21.32 -14.45
C LEU A 328 0.67 -20.85 -13.00
N GLU A 329 1.75 -20.70 -12.24
CA GLU A 329 1.70 -20.22 -10.85
C GLU A 329 1.14 -18.80 -10.76
N THR A 330 1.50 -17.93 -11.71
CA THR A 330 1.00 -16.55 -11.78
C THR A 330 -0.50 -16.55 -12.08
N GLU A 331 -0.97 -17.37 -13.02
CA GLU A 331 -2.39 -17.52 -13.35
C GLU A 331 -3.19 -17.98 -12.11
N MET A 332 -2.76 -19.08 -11.48
CA MET A 332 -3.41 -19.63 -10.29
C MET A 332 -3.43 -18.63 -9.13
N THR A 333 -2.34 -17.88 -8.94
CA THR A 333 -2.23 -16.84 -7.92
C THR A 333 -3.21 -15.71 -8.17
N HIS A 334 -3.28 -15.17 -9.38
CA HIS A 334 -4.24 -14.11 -9.69
C HIS A 334 -5.69 -14.59 -9.54
N ASN A 335 -5.97 -15.83 -9.96
CA ASN A 335 -7.28 -16.44 -9.78
C ASN A 335 -7.62 -16.72 -8.31
N ARG A 336 -6.62 -17.04 -7.47
CA ARG A 336 -6.79 -17.16 -6.03
C ARG A 336 -7.16 -15.81 -5.40
N VAL A 337 -6.52 -14.72 -5.81
CA VAL A 337 -6.91 -13.37 -5.37
C VAL A 337 -8.37 -13.09 -5.78
N ARG A 338 -8.72 -13.33 -7.05
CA ARG A 338 -10.09 -13.13 -7.55
C ARG A 338 -11.11 -13.94 -6.76
N LEU A 339 -10.83 -15.22 -6.51
CA LEU A 339 -11.65 -16.10 -5.69
C LEU A 339 -11.86 -15.50 -4.29
N ARG A 340 -10.78 -15.08 -3.63
CA ARG A 340 -10.82 -14.52 -2.26
C ARG A 340 -11.66 -13.25 -2.17
N VAL A 341 -11.63 -12.39 -3.19
CA VAL A 341 -12.39 -11.12 -3.22
C VAL A 341 -13.75 -11.23 -3.92
N GLY A 342 -14.15 -12.42 -4.38
CA GLY A 342 -15.44 -12.66 -5.05
C GLY A 342 -15.52 -12.14 -6.50
N LEU A 343 -14.38 -11.98 -7.17
CA LEU A 343 -14.32 -11.66 -8.60
C LEU A 343 -14.38 -12.94 -9.45
N GLY A 344 -15.10 -12.88 -10.57
CA GLY A 344 -15.14 -13.97 -11.54
C GLY A 344 -13.79 -14.19 -12.22
N PHE A 345 -13.48 -15.44 -12.56
CA PHE A 345 -12.28 -15.81 -13.32
C PHE A 345 -12.52 -17.08 -14.15
N LYS A 346 -11.63 -17.33 -15.11
CA LYS A 346 -11.53 -18.59 -15.86
C LYS A 346 -10.15 -19.19 -15.63
N GLY A 347 -10.03 -20.51 -15.76
CA GLY A 347 -8.76 -21.22 -15.67
C GLY A 347 -8.51 -21.85 -14.31
N GLN A 348 -7.24 -22.19 -14.05
CA GLN A 348 -6.85 -22.91 -12.83
C GLN A 348 -6.75 -21.97 -11.63
N VAL A 349 -7.00 -22.49 -10.43
CA VAL A 349 -6.85 -21.76 -9.17
C VAL A 349 -6.26 -22.69 -8.11
N ASP A 350 -5.35 -22.18 -7.29
CA ASP A 350 -4.90 -22.89 -6.10
C ASP A 350 -5.92 -22.69 -4.98
N GLY A 351 -6.69 -23.75 -4.70
CA GLY A 351 -7.67 -23.81 -3.61
C GLY A 351 -7.13 -24.33 -2.28
N TYR A 352 -5.83 -24.63 -2.18
CA TYR A 352 -5.23 -25.22 -1.00
C TYR A 352 -5.19 -24.23 0.18
N GLU A 353 -5.48 -24.72 1.39
CA GLU A 353 -5.49 -23.94 2.64
C GLU A 353 -6.31 -22.63 2.60
N LEU A 354 -7.32 -22.48 1.73
CA LEU A 354 -8.13 -21.26 1.68
C LEU A 354 -8.73 -20.89 3.05
N ASP A 355 -9.16 -21.86 3.84
CA ASP A 355 -9.71 -21.66 5.19
C ASP A 355 -8.70 -21.05 6.18
N LYS A 356 -7.40 -21.28 5.98
CA LYS A 356 -6.32 -20.72 6.81
C LYS A 356 -6.09 -19.24 6.50
N TYR A 357 -6.32 -18.84 5.26
CA TYR A 357 -6.09 -17.48 4.76
C TYR A 357 -7.43 -16.80 4.42
N LYS A 358 -8.53 -17.21 5.05
CA LYS A 358 -9.82 -16.55 4.84
C LYS A 358 -9.85 -15.17 5.50
N PHE A 359 -10.79 -14.32 5.09
CA PHE A 359 -11.04 -13.06 5.79
C PHE A 359 -11.56 -13.32 7.21
N GLY A 360 -11.27 -12.39 8.11
CA GLY A 360 -11.68 -12.46 9.50
C GLY A 360 -13.18 -12.28 9.68
N THR A 361 -13.66 -12.57 10.88
CA THR A 361 -15.08 -12.46 11.23
C THR A 361 -15.43 -11.18 11.98
N ALA A 362 -14.43 -10.40 12.42
CA ALA A 362 -14.65 -9.20 13.22
C ALA A 362 -15.43 -8.13 12.46
N ARG A 363 -15.16 -8.02 11.16
CA ARG A 363 -15.90 -7.18 10.20
C ARG A 363 -15.89 -7.87 8.83
N SER A 364 -16.94 -7.69 8.04
CA SER A 364 -17.04 -8.33 6.73
C SER A 364 -16.21 -7.62 5.65
N PHE A 365 -15.86 -8.35 4.59
CA PHE A 365 -15.16 -7.76 3.44
C PHE A 365 -15.98 -6.66 2.74
N GLN A 366 -17.31 -6.75 2.73
CA GLN A 366 -18.18 -5.70 2.19
C GLN A 366 -18.11 -4.42 3.02
N GLN A 367 -18.02 -4.53 4.35
CA GLN A 367 -17.78 -3.36 5.20
C GLN A 367 -16.40 -2.75 4.93
N TYR A 368 -15.38 -3.58 4.66
CA TYR A 368 -14.06 -3.09 4.25
C TYR A 368 -14.12 -2.31 2.93
N MET A 369 -14.82 -2.80 1.91
CA MET A 369 -14.97 -2.09 0.64
C MET A 369 -15.66 -0.73 0.80
N GLN A 370 -16.63 -0.64 1.71
CA GLN A 370 -17.29 0.63 2.06
C GLN A 370 -16.33 1.55 2.83
N PHE A 371 -15.60 1.04 3.81
CA PHE A 371 -14.62 1.78 4.59
C PHE A 371 -13.48 2.32 3.74
N ALA A 372 -12.95 1.51 2.81
CA ALA A 372 -11.93 1.90 1.86
C ALA A 372 -12.46 2.81 0.74
N ASN A 373 -13.78 2.94 0.62
CA ASN A 373 -14.48 3.62 -0.46
C ASN A 373 -13.90 3.19 -1.82
N MET A 374 -14.03 1.90 -2.12
CA MET A 374 -13.45 1.28 -3.31
C MET A 374 -14.47 0.45 -4.09
N SER A 375 -14.26 0.38 -5.42
CA SER A 375 -15.00 -0.49 -6.33
C SER A 375 -14.04 -1.22 -7.26
N PHE A 376 -14.33 -2.49 -7.54
CA PHE A 376 -13.60 -3.25 -8.56
C PHE A 376 -14.02 -2.93 -10.00
N HIS A 377 -15.06 -2.11 -10.19
CA HIS A 377 -15.53 -1.71 -11.51
C HIS A 377 -14.61 -0.64 -12.12
N GLY A 378 -14.59 -0.57 -13.45
CA GLY A 378 -13.79 0.41 -14.19
C GLY A 378 -12.29 0.28 -13.88
N TRP A 379 -11.65 1.43 -13.67
CA TRP A 379 -10.20 1.51 -13.41
C TRP A 379 -9.83 1.56 -11.93
N MET A 380 -10.79 1.36 -11.02
CA MET A 380 -10.63 1.43 -9.56
C MET A 380 -10.06 2.76 -9.02
N ASN A 381 -10.16 3.84 -9.81
CA ASN A 381 -9.55 5.15 -9.54
C ASN A 381 -10.57 6.29 -9.37
N GLU A 382 -11.87 5.99 -9.52
CA GLU A 382 -12.96 6.94 -9.37
C GLU A 382 -13.30 7.23 -7.90
N THR A 383 -12.79 6.40 -6.99
CA THR A 383 -13.05 6.45 -5.55
C THR A 383 -11.73 6.29 -4.78
N ASN A 384 -11.69 6.78 -3.55
CA ASN A 384 -10.52 6.73 -2.69
C ASN A 384 -10.92 6.85 -1.22
N SER A 385 -10.03 6.46 -0.31
CA SER A 385 -10.19 6.54 1.14
C SER A 385 -9.45 7.74 1.76
N CYS A 386 -9.19 8.80 0.98
CA CYS A 386 -8.32 9.88 1.44
C CYS A 386 -8.99 10.83 2.42
N GLY A 387 -10.33 10.85 2.48
CA GLY A 387 -11.07 11.65 3.45
C GLY A 387 -10.88 11.16 4.90
N GLN A 388 -11.42 11.91 5.86
CA GLN A 388 -11.36 11.52 7.27
C GLN A 388 -12.10 10.19 7.51
N LEU A 389 -11.33 9.16 7.89
CA LEU A 389 -11.87 7.85 8.27
C LEU A 389 -12.24 7.82 9.76
N HIS A 390 -13.17 6.95 10.10
CA HIS A 390 -13.63 6.73 11.46
C HIS A 390 -13.61 5.25 11.80
N TRP A 391 -13.27 4.94 13.04
CA TRP A 391 -13.26 3.58 13.56
C TRP A 391 -14.64 2.95 13.40
N VAL A 392 -14.64 1.74 12.83
CA VAL A 392 -15.85 0.95 12.61
C VAL A 392 -15.92 -0.13 13.70
N PRO A 393 -16.94 -0.09 14.57
CA PRO A 393 -17.14 -1.12 15.58
C PRO A 393 -17.22 -2.53 14.96
N TYR A 394 -16.76 -3.51 15.72
CA TYR A 394 -16.76 -4.91 15.27
C TYR A 394 -18.19 -5.43 15.12
N ALA A 395 -18.51 -6.02 13.97
CA ALA A 395 -19.74 -6.78 13.78
C ALA A 395 -19.75 -8.02 14.70
N ASN A 396 -18.58 -8.65 14.88
CA ASN A 396 -18.36 -9.72 15.84
C ASN A 396 -17.08 -9.44 16.66
N ALA A 397 -17.23 -8.98 17.90
CA ALA A 397 -16.08 -8.64 18.73
C ALA A 397 -15.37 -9.85 19.37
N THR A 398 -15.90 -11.07 19.23
CA THR A 398 -15.47 -12.24 20.03
C THR A 398 -13.97 -12.52 19.95
N GLU A 399 -13.42 -12.65 18.74
CA GLU A 399 -11.99 -12.92 18.55
C GLU A 399 -11.13 -11.74 19.04
N VAL A 400 -11.58 -10.50 18.80
CA VAL A 400 -10.87 -9.30 19.26
C VAL A 400 -10.83 -9.21 20.78
N GLU A 401 -11.95 -9.51 21.45
CA GLU A 401 -12.03 -9.52 22.92
C GLU A 401 -11.14 -10.60 23.54
N GLU A 402 -10.98 -11.75 22.87
CA GLU A 402 -10.05 -12.80 23.27
C GLU A 402 -8.59 -12.36 23.11
N ILE A 403 -8.24 -11.77 21.95
CA ILE A 403 -6.89 -11.26 21.66
C ILE A 403 -6.50 -10.16 22.66
N VAL A 404 -7.37 -9.16 22.83
CA VAL A 404 -7.13 -8.00 23.71
C VAL A 404 -7.07 -8.45 25.18
N GLY A 405 -7.91 -9.41 25.57
CA GLY A 405 -7.95 -9.95 26.91
C GLY A 405 -8.16 -8.90 28.02
N GLY A 406 -7.81 -9.27 29.26
CA GLY A 406 -7.91 -8.37 30.41
C GLY A 406 -9.34 -7.90 30.73
N GLY A 407 -10.35 -8.67 30.32
CA GLY A 407 -11.77 -8.36 30.55
C GLY A 407 -12.34 -7.23 29.68
N TRP A 408 -11.60 -6.76 28.66
CA TRP A 408 -12.14 -5.77 27.73
C TRP A 408 -13.31 -6.36 26.93
N LYS A 409 -14.38 -5.57 26.81
CA LYS A 409 -15.58 -5.90 26.03
C LYS A 409 -15.96 -4.67 25.22
N MET A 410 -16.24 -4.85 23.93
CA MET A 410 -16.59 -3.71 23.06
C MET A 410 -17.92 -3.12 23.50
N ARG A 411 -18.92 -3.98 23.75
CA ARG A 411 -20.23 -3.61 24.27
C ARG A 411 -20.40 -4.18 25.69
N PRO A 412 -20.90 -3.39 26.66
CA PRO A 412 -21.31 -3.92 27.95
C PRO A 412 -22.36 -5.02 27.75
N VAL A 413 -22.38 -6.03 28.63
CA VAL A 413 -23.32 -7.16 28.55
C VAL A 413 -24.78 -6.69 28.49
N GLU A 414 -25.11 -5.60 29.18
CA GLU A 414 -26.44 -5.00 29.22
C GLU A 414 -26.86 -4.34 27.89
N ALA A 415 -25.90 -3.91 27.06
CA ALA A 415 -26.15 -3.25 25.77
C ALA A 415 -26.35 -4.25 24.61
N LEU A 416 -25.96 -5.52 24.77
CA LEU A 416 -26.15 -6.58 23.76
C LEU A 416 -27.63 -6.88 23.50
N ALA A 417 -28.51 -6.63 24.47
CA ALA A 417 -29.96 -6.86 24.33
C ALA A 417 -30.69 -5.79 23.50
N LEU A 418 -30.05 -4.65 23.21
CA LEU A 418 -30.64 -3.51 22.51
C LEU A 418 -30.01 -3.25 21.14
N ALA A 419 -28.95 -3.98 20.77
CA ALA A 419 -28.31 -3.84 19.48
C ALA A 419 -29.24 -4.36 18.38
N PRO A 420 -29.51 -3.58 17.31
CA PRO A 420 -30.21 -4.12 16.16
C PRO A 420 -29.42 -5.30 15.61
N ALA A 421 -30.12 -6.38 15.27
CA ALA A 421 -29.53 -7.48 14.50
C ALA A 421 -29.26 -6.96 13.09
N GLU A 422 -28.17 -6.22 12.89
CA GLU A 422 -27.68 -5.94 11.55
C GLU A 422 -27.18 -7.28 10.99
N GLY A 423 -28.01 -7.87 10.13
CA GLY A 423 -27.61 -9.01 9.29
C GLY A 423 -26.57 -8.52 8.30
N TYR A 424 -25.30 -8.51 8.71
CA TYR A 424 -24.21 -8.22 7.79
C TYR A 424 -24.17 -9.32 6.74
N ALA A 425 -24.12 -8.91 5.47
CA ALA A 425 -23.98 -9.85 4.37
C ALA A 425 -22.73 -10.71 4.61
N PRO A 426 -22.82 -12.03 4.43
CA PRO A 426 -21.67 -12.90 4.63
C PRO A 426 -20.54 -12.47 3.70
N THR A 427 -19.32 -12.51 4.23
CA THR A 427 -18.09 -12.46 3.45
C THR A 427 -18.23 -13.35 2.22
N PRO A 428 -17.79 -12.92 1.01
CA PRO A 428 -17.91 -13.73 -0.20
C PRO A 428 -17.41 -15.15 0.06
N LYS A 429 -18.07 -16.14 -0.53
CA LYS A 429 -17.68 -17.56 -0.39
C LYS A 429 -16.23 -17.75 -0.89
N GLN A 430 -15.27 -17.81 0.03
CA GLN A 430 -13.85 -18.07 -0.27
C GLN A 430 -13.55 -19.57 -0.39
N HIS A 431 -14.46 -20.31 -1.02
CA HIS A 431 -14.28 -21.74 -1.29
C HIS A 431 -14.38 -21.99 -2.79
N VAL A 432 -13.63 -22.98 -3.26
CA VAL A 432 -13.82 -23.50 -4.61
C VAL A 432 -15.17 -24.23 -4.63
N PRO A 433 -16.12 -23.88 -5.52
CA PRO A 433 -17.39 -24.58 -5.62
C PRO A 433 -17.15 -26.08 -5.89
N SER A 434 -17.54 -26.95 -4.96
CA SER A 434 -17.32 -28.40 -5.07
C SER A 434 -18.55 -29.18 -5.54
N GLN A 435 -19.71 -28.53 -5.66
CA GLN A 435 -20.97 -29.16 -6.08
C GLN A 435 -21.73 -28.31 -7.08
N TRP A 436 -22.47 -28.97 -8.00
CA TRP A 436 -23.34 -28.33 -8.99
C TRP A 436 -24.41 -27.40 -8.37
N ALA A 437 -24.76 -27.62 -7.10
CA ALA A 437 -25.71 -26.78 -6.36
C ALA A 437 -25.19 -25.36 -6.07
N ASP A 438 -23.86 -25.15 -5.99
CA ASP A 438 -23.26 -23.82 -5.77
C ASP A 438 -23.33 -22.91 -7.01
N TYR A 439 -23.65 -23.45 -8.19
CA TYR A 439 -23.79 -22.69 -9.44
C TYR A 439 -25.18 -22.05 -9.62
N ASN A 440 -26.15 -22.33 -8.76
CA ASN A 440 -27.56 -21.93 -8.93
C ASN A 440 -27.94 -20.64 -8.18
N GLU A 441 -27.19 -19.56 -8.34
CA GLU A 441 -27.68 -18.22 -7.98
C GLU A 441 -28.01 -17.37 -9.23
N SER A 442 -29.31 -17.04 -9.32
CA SER A 442 -30.01 -16.12 -10.25
C SER A 442 -29.51 -16.03 -11.70
N PRO A 443 -30.29 -16.49 -12.69
CA PRO A 443 -30.03 -16.30 -14.13
C PRO A 443 -29.84 -14.84 -14.58
N GLN A 444 -30.18 -13.86 -13.73
CA GLN A 444 -29.97 -12.44 -14.01
C GLN A 444 -28.52 -11.98 -13.75
N LEU A 445 -27.83 -12.57 -12.76
CA LEU A 445 -26.43 -12.25 -12.45
C LEU A 445 -25.49 -12.81 -13.53
N ALA A 446 -25.74 -14.06 -13.96
CA ALA A 446 -25.00 -14.70 -15.05
C ALA A 446 -25.14 -13.94 -16.38
N LYS A 447 -26.32 -13.40 -16.69
CA LYS A 447 -26.54 -12.59 -17.91
C LYS A 447 -25.84 -11.23 -17.87
N ARG A 448 -25.66 -10.63 -16.68
CA ARG A 448 -24.93 -9.37 -16.53
C ARG A 448 -23.42 -9.59 -16.70
N ILE A 449 -22.89 -10.66 -16.08
CA ILE A 449 -21.47 -11.06 -16.18
C ILE A 449 -21.09 -11.38 -17.63
N VAL A 450 -21.89 -12.17 -18.34
CA VAL A 450 -21.59 -12.53 -19.74
C VAL A 450 -21.59 -11.31 -20.67
N ARG A 451 -22.41 -10.29 -20.36
CA ARG A 451 -22.45 -9.06 -21.17
C ARG A 451 -21.21 -8.19 -20.97
N GLU A 452 -20.75 -8.05 -19.73
CA GLU A 452 -19.53 -7.29 -19.41
C GLU A 452 -18.27 -7.93 -19.99
N MET A 453 -18.20 -9.27 -20.01
CA MET A 453 -17.04 -10.01 -20.55
C MET A 453 -16.89 -9.90 -22.07
N VAL A 454 -18.00 -9.76 -22.81
CA VAL A 454 -17.98 -9.65 -24.28
C VAL A 454 -17.57 -8.23 -24.72
N GLU A 455 -17.82 -7.22 -23.89
CA GLU A 455 -17.40 -5.83 -24.16
C GLU A 455 -15.91 -5.62 -23.84
N GLU A 456 -15.34 -6.31 -22.83
CA GLU A 456 -13.91 -6.21 -22.45
C GLU A 456 -12.96 -6.89 -23.46
N GLU A 457 -13.35 -8.03 -24.07
CA GLU A 457 -12.53 -8.76 -25.05
C GLU A 457 -12.27 -7.99 -26.36
N VAL A 458 -13.14 -7.01 -26.71
CA VAL A 458 -13.03 -6.26 -27.97
C VAL A 458 -12.11 -5.04 -27.85
N GLU A 459 -11.94 -4.47 -26.65
CA GLU A 459 -11.08 -3.29 -26.44
C GLU A 459 -9.62 -3.64 -26.12
N ASP A 460 -9.34 -4.78 -25.48
CA ASP A 460 -8.01 -5.11 -24.94
C ASP A 460 -6.99 -5.51 -26.03
N GLY A 461 -7.47 -6.04 -27.16
CA GLY A 461 -6.63 -6.50 -28.28
C GLY A 461 -5.90 -5.39 -29.05
N VAL A 462 -6.31 -4.12 -28.91
CA VAL A 462 -5.80 -3.03 -29.76
C VAL A 462 -4.72 -2.18 -29.06
N ARG A 463 -4.59 -2.21 -27.73
CA ARG A 463 -3.80 -1.18 -27.01
C ARG A 463 -2.52 -1.67 -26.32
N GLN A 464 -2.24 -2.96 -26.30
CA GLN A 464 -1.12 -3.57 -25.56
C GLN A 464 0.30 -3.40 -26.17
N ARG A 465 0.55 -2.35 -26.98
CA ARG A 465 1.90 -2.03 -27.46
C ARG A 465 2.37 -0.67 -26.97
N ALA A 466 3.11 -0.70 -25.86
CA ALA A 466 4.22 0.17 -25.43
C ALA A 466 4.03 0.64 -23.98
N LEU A 467 5.00 0.31 -23.11
CA LEU A 467 5.69 1.21 -22.16
C LEU A 467 6.52 0.40 -21.12
N SER A 468 7.72 0.91 -20.81
CA SER A 468 8.81 0.24 -20.06
C SER A 468 8.65 0.35 -18.54
N ALA A 469 9.31 -0.56 -17.81
CA ALA A 469 9.15 -0.82 -16.37
C ALA A 469 9.84 0.19 -15.41
N HIS A 470 10.30 1.35 -15.88
CA HIS A 470 11.11 2.27 -15.05
C HIS A 470 10.34 3.46 -14.43
N GLU A 471 9.07 3.67 -14.79
CA GLU A 471 8.23 4.76 -14.24
C GLU A 471 7.24 4.30 -13.15
N ARG A 472 7.28 3.02 -12.74
CA ARG A 472 6.19 2.38 -11.97
C ARG A 472 6.19 2.64 -10.46
N ASN A 473 7.21 3.28 -9.92
CA ASN A 473 7.32 3.52 -8.48
C ASN A 473 7.45 5.04 -8.26
N GLY A 474 6.31 5.72 -8.05
CA GLY A 474 6.21 7.17 -7.86
C GLY A 474 6.82 7.71 -6.55
N ALA A 475 7.94 7.16 -6.10
CA ALA A 475 8.68 7.61 -4.92
C ALA A 475 9.71 8.73 -5.22
N GLY A 476 9.58 9.39 -6.37
CA GLY A 476 10.48 10.47 -6.78
C GLY A 476 9.75 11.53 -7.60
N ILE A 477 8.89 12.32 -6.97
CA ILE A 477 8.41 13.59 -7.56
C ILE A 477 8.68 14.69 -6.56
N GLY A 478 9.97 14.97 -6.35
CA GLY A 478 10.44 16.30 -6.03
C GLY A 478 10.69 17.04 -7.34
N ASP A 479 10.18 18.26 -7.45
CA ASP A 479 10.44 19.25 -8.50
C ASP A 479 9.51 19.25 -9.74
N VAL A 480 8.28 19.74 -9.53
CA VAL A 480 7.36 20.20 -10.59
C VAL A 480 7.87 21.53 -11.18
N THR A 481 9.07 21.54 -11.74
CA THR A 481 9.54 22.69 -12.54
C THR A 481 10.46 22.35 -13.71
N GLN A 482 10.99 21.12 -13.82
CA GLN A 482 11.81 20.71 -14.98
C GLN A 482 11.11 19.80 -16.00
N LEU A 483 9.93 19.24 -15.70
CA LEU A 483 9.17 18.39 -16.62
C LEU A 483 8.44 19.14 -17.75
N ARG A 484 8.61 20.47 -17.85
CA ARG A 484 7.98 21.30 -18.89
C ARG A 484 8.81 21.44 -20.18
N LYS A 485 9.99 20.83 -20.27
CA LYS A 485 10.84 20.89 -21.48
C LYS A 485 11.06 19.58 -22.23
N SER A 486 10.64 18.42 -21.72
CA SER A 486 10.72 17.15 -22.45
C SER A 486 9.39 16.53 -22.86
N ILE A 487 8.25 17.02 -22.34
CA ILE A 487 6.89 16.60 -22.78
C ILE A 487 6.37 17.56 -23.85
N THR A 488 7.14 17.76 -24.92
CA THR A 488 6.68 18.38 -26.18
C THR A 488 7.15 17.59 -27.39
N GLN A 489 7.10 16.26 -27.31
CA GLN A 489 7.17 15.37 -28.47
C GLN A 489 6.47 14.05 -28.12
N SER A 490 5.46 13.67 -28.92
CA SER A 490 4.63 12.43 -28.89
C SER A 490 3.19 12.63 -28.36
N SER A 491 2.34 13.31 -29.13
CA SER A 491 1.29 12.75 -30.02
C SER A 491 -0.05 12.40 -29.35
N SER A 492 -0.89 13.42 -29.12
CA SER A 492 -2.35 13.27 -29.17
C SER A 492 -2.85 13.60 -30.58
N SER A 493 -3.52 12.65 -31.20
CA SER A 493 -4.11 12.72 -32.53
C SER A 493 -5.28 13.72 -32.61
N ASN A 494 -5.03 14.91 -33.18
CA ASN A 494 -6.07 15.80 -33.73
C ASN A 494 -6.20 15.54 -35.24
N ILE A 495 -6.75 14.39 -35.63
CA ILE A 495 -6.72 13.91 -37.02
C ILE A 495 -7.69 14.61 -38.00
N PRO A 496 -8.76 15.35 -37.65
CA PRO A 496 -9.56 16.03 -38.68
C PRO A 496 -9.02 17.42 -39.08
N ALA A 497 -8.26 18.12 -38.22
CA ALA A 497 -7.85 19.51 -38.47
C ALA A 497 -6.54 19.64 -39.29
N TRP A 498 -5.58 18.73 -39.07
CA TRP A 498 -4.29 18.75 -39.78
C TRP A 498 -4.36 18.19 -41.20
N GLY A 499 -5.30 17.27 -41.46
CA GLY A 499 -5.56 16.76 -42.82
C GLY A 499 -6.06 17.86 -43.75
N LEU A 500 -6.98 18.72 -43.27
CA LEU A 500 -7.49 19.88 -44.01
C LEU A 500 -6.40 20.93 -44.26
N LEU A 501 -5.55 21.22 -43.27
CA LEU A 501 -4.44 22.17 -43.43
C LEU A 501 -3.38 21.65 -44.42
N GLY A 502 -3.07 20.35 -44.39
CA GLY A 502 -2.13 19.72 -45.33
C GLY A 502 -2.62 19.75 -46.78
N VAL A 503 -3.92 19.50 -47.01
CA VAL A 503 -4.52 19.60 -48.35
C VAL A 503 -4.51 21.04 -48.87
N VAL A 504 -4.79 22.03 -48.02
CA VAL A 504 -4.73 23.46 -48.39
C VAL A 504 -3.30 23.91 -48.72
N LEU A 505 -2.30 23.47 -47.94
CA LEU A 505 -0.89 23.81 -48.19
C LEU A 505 -0.34 23.14 -49.46
N VAL A 506 -0.74 21.90 -49.75
CA VAL A 506 -0.38 21.24 -51.01
C VAL A 506 -1.05 21.92 -52.20
N ALA A 507 -2.32 22.34 -52.08
CA ALA A 507 -3.02 23.08 -53.12
C ALA A 507 -2.38 24.47 -53.38
N LEU A 508 -1.98 25.18 -52.31
CA LEU A 508 -1.24 26.45 -52.42
C LEU A 508 0.15 26.26 -53.03
N PHE A 509 0.85 25.19 -52.67
CA PHE A 509 2.16 24.88 -53.22
C PHE A 509 2.08 24.55 -54.72
N VAL A 510 1.10 23.74 -55.14
CA VAL A 510 0.88 23.38 -56.55
C VAL A 510 0.40 24.58 -57.38
N THR A 511 -0.32 25.54 -56.80
CA THR A 511 -0.80 26.75 -57.51
C THR A 511 0.25 27.85 -57.62
N LEU A 512 1.15 27.99 -56.64
CA LEU A 512 2.12 29.09 -56.57
C LEU A 512 3.55 28.68 -56.95
N SER A 513 3.91 27.40 -56.91
CA SER A 513 5.25 26.91 -57.27
C SER A 513 5.52 27.01 -58.78
N ASN A 514 6.76 27.37 -59.13
CA ASN A 514 7.24 27.44 -60.51
C ASN A 514 8.06 26.22 -60.95
N ASP A 515 8.10 25.16 -60.13
CA ASP A 515 8.82 23.92 -60.44
C ASP A 515 8.14 23.11 -61.57
N SER A 516 8.90 22.20 -62.21
CA SER A 516 8.44 21.45 -63.37
C SER A 516 7.31 20.47 -63.04
N LYS A 517 7.27 19.89 -61.83
CA LYS A 517 6.22 18.96 -61.40
C LYS A 517 4.90 19.69 -61.13
N SER A 518 4.94 20.86 -60.49
CA SER A 518 3.73 21.68 -60.28
C SER A 518 3.15 22.17 -61.61
N ARG A 519 3.99 22.47 -62.61
CA ARG A 519 3.52 22.77 -63.99
C ARG A 519 2.84 21.59 -64.65
N THR A 520 3.38 20.38 -64.54
CA THR A 520 2.76 19.17 -65.09
C THR A 520 1.41 18.84 -64.43
N ILE A 521 1.28 19.05 -63.12
CA ILE A 521 0.03 18.85 -62.38
C ILE A 521 -1.03 19.88 -62.79
N ARG A 522 -0.67 21.17 -62.93
CA ARG A 522 -1.59 22.20 -63.44
C ARG A 522 -2.08 21.90 -64.86
N GLN A 523 -1.22 21.38 -65.73
CA GLN A 523 -1.57 21.01 -67.10
C GLN A 523 -2.49 19.79 -67.19
N SER A 524 -2.39 18.83 -66.27
CA SER A 524 -3.30 17.65 -66.25
C SER A 524 -4.70 17.97 -65.74
N CYS A 525 -4.85 18.97 -64.87
CA CYS A 525 -6.15 19.42 -64.36
C CYS A 525 -6.97 20.23 -65.37
N VAL A 526 -6.31 20.98 -66.27
CA VAL A 526 -7.00 21.74 -67.35
C VAL A 526 -7.58 20.81 -68.42
N LEU A 527 -7.02 19.61 -68.61
CA LEU A 527 -7.45 18.64 -69.62
C LEU A 527 -8.66 17.77 -69.21
N ARG A 528 -9.22 17.94 -68.01
CA ARG A 528 -10.34 17.12 -67.49
C ARG A 528 -11.67 17.85 -67.24
N ALA A 529 -11.78 19.13 -67.61
CA ALA A 529 -13.08 19.81 -67.59
C ALA A 529 -13.90 19.41 -68.84
N HIS A 530 -14.73 18.37 -68.72
CA HIS A 530 -15.74 18.08 -69.74
C HIS A 530 -16.82 19.16 -69.71
N HIS A 531 -17.03 19.80 -70.86
CA HIS A 531 -18.15 20.68 -71.16
C HIS A 531 -19.49 19.97 -70.89
N LEU A 532 -20.36 20.59 -70.08
CA LEU A 532 -21.81 20.40 -70.12
C LEU A 532 -22.39 21.66 -70.77
N SER A 533 -22.73 21.56 -72.05
CA SER A 533 -23.52 22.55 -72.78
C SER A 533 -25.00 22.19 -72.71
N HIS A 534 -25.82 23.23 -72.54
CA HIS A 534 -27.27 23.28 -72.66
C HIS A 534 -27.83 22.59 -73.92
N GLU A 535 -28.85 21.73 -73.75
CA GLU A 535 -30.23 21.86 -74.25
C GLU A 535 -31.11 20.73 -73.69
#